data_AF-A0A1F8UH91-F1
#
_entry.id   AF-A0A1F8UH91-F1
#
_cell.length_a   1.000
_cell.length_b   1.000
_cell.length_c   1.000
_cell.angle_alpha   90.00
_cell.angle_beta   90.00
_cell.angle_gamma   90.00
#
_symmetry.space_group_name_H-M   'P 1'
#
loop_
_entity.id
_entity.type
_entity.pdbx_description
1 polymer ?
#
loop_
_entity_poly.entity_id
_entity_poly.type
_entity_poly.pdbx_seq_one_letter_code
_entity_poly.pdbx_strand_id
1 'polypeptide(L)' 'MGIVVILLVLVFSIVLCVIEIPKMLQDRQYRELWTFSILLGLGTILAILKSLNVDIPNPSDFIAWVYSPVEGVMKGLLK' A
#
# COMPACT_ATOMS: atom_id res chain seq x y z
N MET A 1 18.24 -2.51 -9.73
CA MET A 1 17.89 -2.13 -8.34
C MET A 1 16.52 -2.67 -7.92
N GLY A 2 15.48 -2.58 -8.77
CA GLY A 2 14.13 -3.07 -8.43
C GLY A 2 14.04 -4.56 -8.03
N ILE A 3 14.77 -5.46 -8.70
CA ILE A 3 14.77 -6.90 -8.36
C ILE A 3 15.21 -7.15 -6.90
N VAL A 4 16.19 -6.40 -6.40
CA VAL A 4 16.65 -6.52 -5.01
C VAL A 4 15.55 -6.08 -4.04
N VAL A 5 14.83 -5.00 -4.37
CA VAL A 5 13.70 -4.51 -3.57
C VAL A 5 12.58 -5.54 -3.54
N ILE A 6 12.23 -6.14 -4.68
CA ILE A 6 11.21 -7.18 -4.78
C ILE A 6 11.57 -8.39 -3.91
N LEU A 7 12.83 -8.85 -3.97
CA LEU A 7 13.31 -9.96 -3.13
C LEU A 7 13.21 -9.62 -1.65
N LEU A 8 13.64 -8.43 -1.24
CA LEU A 8 13.57 -8.00 0.16
C LEU A 8 12.12 -7.95 0.67
N VAL A 9 11.20 -7.38 -0.12
CA VAL A 9 9.79 -7.31 0.22
C VAL A 9 9.19 -8.72 0.34
N LEU A 10 9.48 -9.61 -0.59
CA LEU A 10 8.98 -10.99 -0.53
C LEU A 10 9.50 -11.74 0.70
N VAL A 11 10.81 -11.64 0.98
CA VAL A 11 11.40 -12.26 2.17
C VAL A 11 10.76 -11.71 3.44
N PHE A 12 10.59 -10.40 3.53
CA PHE A 12 9.94 -9.76 4.68
C PHE A 12 8.48 -10.23 4.86
N SER A 13 7.69 -10.25 3.77
CA SER A 13 6.31 -10.74 3.81
C SER A 13 6.22 -12.22 4.22
N ILE A 14 7.14 -13.06 3.74
CA ILE A 14 7.20 -14.48 4.15
C ILE A 14 7.51 -14.61 5.64
N VAL A 15 8.49 -13.84 6.14
CA VAL A 15 8.84 -13.86 7.58
C VAL A 15 7.66 -13.45 8.43
N LEU A 16 6.93 -12.39 8.06
CA LEU A 16 5.71 -11.98 8.76
C LEU A 16 4.65 -13.10 8.76
N CYS A 17 4.40 -13.72 7.61
CA CYS A 17 3.47 -14.83 7.49
C CYS A 17 3.83 -16.00 8.41
N VAL A 18 5.10 -16.39 8.44
CA VAL A 18 5.58 -17.52 9.27
C VAL A 18 5.44 -17.23 10.76
N ILE A 19 5.52 -15.97 11.20
CA ILE A 19 5.41 -15.60 12.62
C ILE A 19 3.94 -15.38 13.01
N GLU A 20 3.19 -14.62 12.23
CA GLU A 20 1.84 -14.16 12.62
C GLU A 20 0.73 -15.17 12.31
N ILE A 21 0.77 -15.83 11.14
CA ILE A 21 -0.28 -16.79 10.75
C ILE A 21 -0.44 -17.94 11.75
N PRO A 22 0.62 -18.64 12.22
CA PRO A 22 0.43 -19.73 13.16
C PRO A 22 -0.13 -19.24 14.50
N LYS A 23 0.29 -18.07 14.96
CA LYS A 23 -0.22 -17.45 16.20
C LYS A 23 -1.72 -17.17 16.08
N MET A 24 -2.15 -16.56 14.98
CA MET A 24 -3.57 -16.25 14.73
C MET A 24 -4.43 -17.51 14.54
N LEU A 25 -3.88 -18.54 13.87
CA LEU A 25 -4.56 -19.83 13.72
C LEU A 25 -4.74 -20.54 15.07
N GLN A 26 -3.72 -20.53 15.92
CA GLN A 26 -3.77 -21.11 17.26
C GLN A 26 -4.85 -20.44 18.12
N ASP A 27 -4.95 -19.12 18.04
CA ASP A 27 -5.94 -18.32 18.76
C ASP A 27 -7.32 -18.28 18.07
N ARG A 28 -7.51 -19.02 16.96
CA ARG A 28 -8.74 -19.05 16.13
C ARG A 28 -9.21 -17.66 15.67
N GLN A 29 -8.26 -16.74 15.47
CA GLN A 29 -8.46 -15.35 15.05
C GLN A 29 -8.61 -15.24 13.53
N TYR A 30 -9.68 -15.82 12.98
CA TYR A 30 -9.88 -15.88 11.52
C TYR A 30 -10.18 -14.52 10.89
N ARG A 31 -10.83 -13.61 11.61
CA ARG A 31 -11.17 -12.27 11.10
C ARG A 31 -9.91 -11.41 10.99
N GLU A 32 -9.06 -11.51 12.00
CA GLU A 32 -7.76 -10.85 12.06
C GLU A 32 -6.83 -11.42 10.98
N LEU A 33 -6.81 -12.75 10.81
CA LEU A 33 -6.01 -13.42 9.77
C LEU A 33 -6.39 -12.94 8.37
N TRP A 34 -7.69 -12.78 8.09
CA TRP A 34 -8.16 -12.28 6.80
C TRP A 34 -7.74 -10.83 6.58
N THR A 35 -7.88 -9.98 7.60
CA THR A 35 -7.48 -8.57 7.55
C THR A 35 -5.97 -8.42 7.34
N PHE A 36 -5.15 -9.18 8.09
CA PHE A 36 -3.71 -9.25 7.93
C PHE A 36 -3.32 -9.66 6.51
N SER A 37 -3.91 -10.75 6.02
CA SER A 37 -3.57 -11.30 4.70
C SER A 37 -3.89 -10.32 3.57
N ILE A 38 -5.04 -9.63 3.66
CA ILE A 38 -5.42 -8.60 2.67
C ILE A 38 -4.45 -7.43 2.71
N LEU A 39 -4.16 -6.88 3.90
CA LEU A 39 -3.26 -5.73 4.04
C LEU A 39 -1.84 -6.06 3.58
N LEU A 40 -1.31 -7.21 4.00
CA LEU A 40 0.03 -7.65 3.60
C LEU A 40 0.10 -7.93 2.09
N GLY A 41 -0.92 -8.59 1.53
CA GLY A 41 -1.02 -8.86 0.10
C GLY A 41 -1.06 -7.57 -0.71
N LEU A 42 -1.93 -6.64 -0.34
CA LEU A 42 -2.03 -5.32 -1.00
C LEU A 42 -0.72 -4.55 -0.92
N GLY A 43 -0.10 -4.45 0.26
CA GLY A 43 1.18 -3.77 0.43
C GLY A 43 2.30 -4.40 -0.40
N THR A 44 2.35 -5.73 -0.44
CA THR A 44 3.34 -6.49 -1.23
C THR A 44 3.16 -6.24 -2.72
N ILE A 45 1.92 -6.34 -3.22
CA ILE A 45 1.59 -6.08 -4.62
C ILE A 45 1.97 -4.64 -5.00
N LEU A 46 1.55 -3.65 -4.20
CA LEU A 46 1.88 -2.24 -4.46
C LEU A 46 3.39 -1.98 -4.49
N ALA A 47 4.15 -2.59 -3.57
CA ALA A 47 5.60 -2.47 -3.55
C ALA A 47 6.25 -3.06 -4.81
N ILE A 48 5.77 -4.20 -5.29
CA ILE A 48 6.25 -4.83 -6.53
C ILE A 48 5.92 -3.96 -7.74
N LEU A 49 4.66 -3.50 -7.87
CA LEU A 49 4.24 -2.65 -8.99
C LEU A 49 5.07 -1.35 -9.03
N LYS A 50 5.27 -0.72 -7.87
CA LYS A 50 6.12 0.47 -7.76
C LYS A 50 7.57 0.18 -8.17
N SER A 51 8.10 -0.98 -7.80
CA SER A 51 9.44 -1.41 -8.20
C SER A 51 9.57 -1.70 -9.69
N LEU A 52 8.46 -1.99 -10.38
CA LEU A 52 8.40 -2.17 -11.83
C LEU A 52 8.17 -0.84 -12.57
N ASN A 53 8.17 0.30 -11.87
CA ASN A 53 7.81 1.62 -12.42
C ASN A 53 6.42 1.64 -13.07
N VAL A 54 5.48 0.86 -12.54
CA VAL A 54 4.07 1.02 -12.91
C VAL A 54 3.58 2.32 -12.29
N ASP A 55 3.07 3.23 -13.12
CA ASP A 55 2.44 4.47 -12.67
C ASP A 55 1.13 4.14 -11.94
N ILE A 56 1.23 4.06 -10.62
CA ILE A 56 0.09 3.94 -9.72
C ILE A 56 -0.23 5.36 -9.23
N PRO A 57 -1.43 5.89 -9.50
CA PRO A 57 -1.81 7.21 -9.01
C PRO A 57 -1.72 7.21 -7.48
N ASN A 58 -1.04 8.21 -6.94
CA ASN A 58 -0.89 8.37 -5.51
C ASN A 58 -2.22 8.90 -4.94
N PRO A 59 -2.67 8.48 -3.75
CA PRO A 59 -3.77 9.14 -3.06
C PRO A 59 -3.66 10.68 -3.00
N SER A 60 -2.44 11.22 -2.97
CA SER A 60 -2.22 12.67 -3.07
C SER A 60 -2.72 13.28 -4.37
N ASP A 61 -2.64 12.55 -5.48
CA ASP A 61 -3.07 13.03 -6.80
C ASP A 61 -4.59 13.11 -6.85
N PHE A 62 -5.27 12.17 -6.18
CA PHE A 62 -6.71 12.23 -5.97
C PHE A 62 -7.09 13.43 -5.10
N ILE A 63 -6.37 13.68 -4.01
CA ILE A 63 -6.57 14.87 -3.16
C ILE A 63 -6.36 16.14 -4.00
N ALA A 64 -5.28 16.23 -4.76
CA ALA A 64 -5.01 17.37 -5.63
C ALA A 64 -6.12 17.60 -6.65
N TRP A 65 -6.68 16.53 -7.24
CA TRP A 65 -7.84 16.62 -8.13
C TRP A 65 -9.08 17.19 -7.43
N VAL A 66 -9.38 16.73 -6.20
CA VAL A 66 -10.50 17.24 -5.38
C VAL A 66 -10.32 18.73 -5.04
N TYR A 67 -9.09 19.17 -4.78
CA TYR A 67 -8.78 20.55 -4.40
C TYR A 67 -8.50 21.49 -5.58
N SER A 68 -8.34 20.98 -6.79
CA SER A 68 -8.20 21.74 -8.04
C SER A 68 -9.20 22.92 -8.20
N PRO A 69 -10.52 22.77 -7.94
CA PRO A 69 -11.46 23.90 -8.02
C PRO A 69 -11.15 25.02 -7.00
N VAL A 70 -10.61 24.68 -5.83
CA VAL A 70 -10.24 25.65 -4.79
C VAL A 70 -9.03 26.48 -5.23
N GLU A 71 -8.08 25.88 -5.95
CA GLU A 71 -6.96 26.63 -6.54
C GLU A 71 -7.45 27.70 -7.53
N GLY A 72 -8.47 27.37 -8.34
CA GLY A 72 -9.06 28.31 -9.30
C GLY A 72 -9.69 29.52 -8.59
N VAL A 73 -10.42 29.27 -7.50
CA VAL A 73 -11.04 30.33 -6.68
C VAL A 73 -9.97 31.17 -5.97
N MET A 74 -8.95 30.55 -5.38
CA MET A 74 -7.83 31.26 -4.74
C MET A 74 -7.07 32.16 -5.72
N LYS A 75 -6.75 31.65 -6.92
CA LYS A 75 -6.08 32.44 -7.97
C LYS A 75 -6.92 33.63 -8.44
N GLY A 76 -8.25 33.50 -8.42
CA GLY A 76 -9.17 34.58 -8.74
C GLY A 76 -9.31 35.63 -7.64
N LEU A 77 -9.17 35.25 -6.37
CA LEU A 77 -9.24 36.16 -5.20
C LEU A 77 -7.93 36.89 -4.91
N LEU A 78 -6.78 36.31 -5.29
CA LEU A 78 -5.44 36.88 -5.11
C LEU A 78 -5.01 37.82 -6.25
N LYS A 79 -5.92 38.11 -7.19
CA LYS A 79 -5.72 39.03 -8.31
C LYS A 79 -6.57 40.28 -8.12
#